data_AF-A0A7Z9N6A2-F1
#
_entry.id   AF-A0A7Z9N6A2-F1
#
_cell.length_a   1.000
_cell.length_b   1.000
_cell.length_c   1.000
_cell.angle_alpha   90.00
_cell.angle_beta   90.00
_cell.angle_gamma   90.00
#
_symmetry.space_group_name_H-M   'P 1'
#
loop_
_entity.id
_entity.type
_entity.pdbx_description
1 polymer ?
#
loop_
_entity_poly.entity_id
_entity_poly.type
_entity_poly.pdbx_seq_one_letter_code
_entity_poly.pdbx_strand_id
1 'polypeptide(L)'
;MNKSLKYTMSAVALLLLLFFLNQSQQSKYNLSSNLIFNGDSELIHRIIMNGSKGDTLELVKTDTTWTMTQADTLILKDRQFNQLFERLIGGKYDMIVSNNIQKWSKFGVTDSLGRSIRLFDKNNRLLGHYIFGNKGQDYSHNYVRVYDKKEVYRTLENVYYLLNTNPTFFGKNPPKKEPEKVEKKEEINIDTTSSR
;
A
#
# COMPACT_ATOMS: atom_id res chain seq x y z
N MET A 1 62.21 -13.79 -16.08
CA MET A 1 60.84 -14.20 -15.69
C MET A 1 60.58 -15.61 -16.20
N ASN A 2 60.33 -16.58 -15.31
CA ASN A 2 60.12 -17.99 -15.69
C ASN A 2 58.85 -18.13 -16.55
N LYS A 3 58.86 -19.01 -17.57
CA LYS A 3 57.71 -19.24 -18.47
C LYS A 3 56.45 -19.61 -17.67
N SER A 4 56.61 -20.45 -16.64
CA SER A 4 55.54 -20.80 -15.70
C SER A 4 54.91 -19.56 -15.04
N LEU A 5 55.73 -18.61 -14.58
CA LEU A 5 55.26 -17.38 -13.96
C LEU A 5 54.49 -16.47 -14.93
N LYS A 6 54.83 -16.48 -16.23
CA LYS A 6 54.08 -15.73 -17.26
C LYS A 6 52.69 -16.31 -17.47
N TYR A 7 52.57 -17.64 -17.53
CA TYR A 7 51.28 -18.30 -17.73
C TYR A 7 50.35 -18.13 -16.53
N THR A 8 50.87 -18.27 -15.31
CA THR A 8 50.06 -18.02 -14.10
C THR A 8 49.61 -16.58 -14.00
N MET A 9 50.48 -15.60 -14.30
CA MET A 9 50.11 -14.18 -14.26
C MET A 9 49.04 -13.84 -15.31
N SER A 10 49.11 -14.45 -16.49
CA SER A 10 48.09 -14.28 -17.54
C SER A 10 46.75 -14.91 -17.14
N ALA A 11 46.76 -16.09 -16.50
CA ALA A 11 45.55 -16.74 -16.00
C ALA A 11 44.88 -15.94 -14.88
N VAL A 12 45.67 -15.38 -13.95
CA VAL A 12 45.17 -14.50 -12.89
C VAL A 12 44.56 -13.22 -13.45
N ALA A 13 45.20 -12.60 -14.44
CA ALA A 13 44.65 -11.41 -15.10
C ALA A 13 43.30 -11.70 -15.77
N LEU A 14 43.17 -12.86 -16.43
CA LEU A 14 41.92 -13.30 -17.04
C LEU A 14 40.82 -13.53 -15.99
N LEU A 15 41.15 -14.18 -14.87
CA LEU A 15 40.23 -14.41 -13.77
C LEU A 15 39.77 -13.09 -13.12
N LEU A 16 40.68 -12.13 -12.92
CA LEU A 16 40.34 -10.80 -12.41
C LEU A 16 39.42 -10.06 -13.37
N LEU A 17 39.68 -10.12 -14.68
CA LEU A 17 38.81 -9.52 -15.69
C LEU A 17 37.38 -10.10 -15.61
N LEU A 18 37.27 -11.43 -15.57
CA LEU A 18 35.98 -12.11 -15.40
C LEU A 18 35.30 -11.75 -14.08
N PHE A 19 36.06 -11.64 -12.99
CA PHE A 19 35.56 -11.24 -11.68
C PHE A 19 34.99 -9.81 -11.71
N PHE A 20 35.70 -8.84 -12.28
CA PHE A 20 35.22 -7.46 -12.39
C PHE A 20 33.98 -7.33 -13.28
N LEU A 21 33.92 -8.07 -14.40
CA LEU A 21 32.73 -8.14 -15.25
C LEU A 21 31.52 -8.70 -14.48
N ASN A 22 31.73 -9.75 -13.67
CA ASN A 22 30.68 -10.35 -12.85
C ASN A 22 30.24 -9.40 -11.71
N GLN A 23 31.18 -8.80 -10.99
CA GLN A 23 30.90 -7.86 -9.90
C GLN A 23 30.11 -6.62 -10.38
N SER A 24 30.45 -6.10 -11.56
CA SER A 24 29.71 -4.99 -12.17
C SER A 24 28.25 -5.37 -12.44
N GLN A 25 28.00 -6.59 -12.90
CA GLN A 25 26.65 -7.10 -13.12
C GLN A 25 25.91 -7.35 -11.80
N GLN A 26 26.59 -7.87 -10.77
CA GLN A 26 26.02 -8.08 -9.43
C GLN A 26 25.63 -6.77 -8.73
N SER A 27 26.32 -5.66 -9.00
CA SER A 27 25.97 -4.35 -8.43
C SER A 27 24.57 -3.85 -8.82
N LYS A 28 24.03 -4.31 -9.96
CA LYS A 28 22.65 -4.05 -10.41
C LYS A 28 21.59 -4.81 -9.60
N TYR A 29 22.02 -5.78 -8.81
CA TYR A 29 21.19 -6.61 -7.93
C TYR A 29 21.39 -6.29 -6.44
N ASN A 30 22.14 -5.22 -6.10
CA ASN A 30 22.15 -4.71 -4.74
C ASN A 30 20.74 -4.25 -4.38
N LEU A 31 20.08 -5.05 -3.54
CA LEU A 31 18.75 -4.83 -2.98
C LEU A 31 18.76 -3.59 -2.05
N SER A 32 18.81 -2.39 -2.61
CA SER A 32 18.35 -1.22 -1.86
C SER A 32 16.82 -1.29 -1.87
N SER A 33 16.21 -1.66 -0.76
CA SER A 33 14.76 -1.64 -0.65
C SER A 33 14.28 -0.18 -0.78
N ASN A 34 13.70 0.17 -1.92
CA ASN A 34 13.21 1.52 -2.16
C ASN A 34 11.75 1.61 -1.71
N LEU A 35 11.34 2.79 -1.22
CA LEU A 35 9.95 3.03 -0.87
C LEU A 35 9.10 3.11 -2.15
N ILE A 36 7.88 2.58 -2.08
CA ILE A 36 6.88 2.73 -3.14
C ILE A 36 6.50 4.21 -3.24
N PHE A 37 6.19 4.84 -2.10
CA PHE A 37 5.94 6.27 -2.00
C PHE A 37 7.12 6.98 -1.32
N ASN A 38 7.74 7.92 -2.02
CA ASN A 38 8.90 8.68 -1.54
C ASN A 38 8.52 10.03 -0.90
N GLY A 39 7.24 10.39 -0.85
CA GLY A 39 6.77 11.62 -0.23
C GLY A 39 6.48 11.44 1.27
N ASP A 40 6.18 12.55 1.93
CA ASP A 40 5.72 12.55 3.32
C ASP A 40 4.26 12.09 3.40
N SER A 41 4.02 11.02 4.15
CA SER A 41 2.68 10.42 4.31
C SER A 41 1.75 11.31 5.12
N GLU A 42 2.26 12.21 5.97
CA GLU A 42 1.46 13.15 6.75
C GLU A 42 0.76 14.20 5.88
N LEU A 43 1.33 14.47 4.69
CA LEU A 43 0.76 15.39 3.71
C LEU A 43 -0.46 14.80 3.00
N ILE A 44 -0.70 13.49 3.07
CA ILE A 44 -1.82 12.83 2.40
C ILE A 44 -3.12 13.19 3.13
N HIS A 45 -4.04 13.83 2.41
CA HIS A 45 -5.37 14.20 2.91
C HIS A 45 -6.50 13.51 2.16
N ARG A 46 -6.20 12.92 1.00
CA ARG A 46 -7.19 12.21 0.20
C ARG A 46 -6.54 11.05 -0.54
N ILE A 47 -7.21 9.90 -0.49
CA ILE A 47 -6.78 8.66 -1.13
C ILE A 47 -7.91 8.19 -2.02
N ILE A 48 -7.63 7.95 -3.30
CA ILE A 48 -8.58 7.35 -4.23
C ILE A 48 -8.01 6.02 -4.71
N MET A 49 -8.73 4.94 -4.44
CA MET A 49 -8.42 3.61 -4.94
C MET A 49 -9.40 3.21 -6.02
N ASN A 50 -8.89 2.70 -7.15
CA ASN A 50 -9.71 2.14 -8.21
C ASN A 50 -9.44 0.64 -8.33
N GLY A 51 -10.53 -0.13 -8.33
CA GLY A 51 -10.52 -1.55 -8.58
C GLY A 51 -10.42 -1.85 -10.07
N SER A 52 -10.05 -3.08 -10.41
CA SER A 52 -9.91 -3.52 -11.80
C SER A 52 -11.25 -3.63 -12.54
N LYS A 53 -12.38 -3.51 -11.84
CA LYS A 53 -13.74 -3.54 -12.42
C LYS A 53 -14.37 -2.15 -12.55
N GLY A 54 -13.61 -1.09 -12.29
CA GLY A 54 -14.08 0.30 -12.35
C GLY A 54 -14.76 0.79 -11.07
N ASP A 55 -14.77 -0.02 -10.02
CA ASP A 55 -15.20 0.38 -8.68
C ASP A 55 -14.17 1.31 -8.03
N THR A 56 -14.64 2.26 -7.22
CA THR A 56 -13.80 3.28 -6.58
C THR A 56 -14.13 3.40 -5.11
N LEU A 57 -13.08 3.53 -4.29
CA LEU A 57 -13.19 3.90 -2.88
C LEU A 57 -12.38 5.17 -2.65
N GLU A 58 -12.97 6.12 -1.91
CA GLU A 58 -12.35 7.40 -1.64
C GLU A 58 -12.37 7.69 -0.14
N LEU A 59 -11.17 7.89 0.40
CA LEU A 59 -10.92 8.23 1.79
C LEU A 59 -10.48 9.69 1.87
N VAL A 60 -11.10 10.46 2.75
CA VAL A 60 -10.79 11.89 2.95
C VAL A 60 -10.49 12.15 4.42
N LYS A 61 -9.43 12.90 4.67
CA LYS A 61 -9.02 13.37 5.99
C LYS A 61 -9.64 14.74 6.25
N THR A 62 -10.43 14.83 7.32
CA THR A 62 -10.96 16.08 7.86
C THR A 62 -10.36 16.26 9.26
N ASP A 63 -9.56 17.31 9.43
CA ASP A 63 -8.73 17.55 10.61
C ASP A 63 -7.81 16.36 10.94
N THR A 64 -8.22 15.52 11.87
CA THR A 64 -7.49 14.32 12.31
C THR A 64 -8.19 13.02 11.93
N THR A 65 -9.42 13.10 11.41
CA THR A 65 -10.28 11.93 11.19
C THR A 65 -10.38 11.59 9.72
N TRP A 66 -10.28 10.31 9.40
CA TRP A 66 -10.49 9.78 8.05
C TRP A 66 -11.92 9.27 7.89
N THR A 67 -12.54 9.56 6.76
CA THR A 67 -13.90 9.12 6.42
C THR A 67 -13.95 8.56 5.00
N MET A 68 -14.93 7.69 4.74
CA MET A 68 -15.22 7.18 3.38
C MET A 68 -16.36 8.00 2.79
N THR A 69 -16.13 8.64 1.64
CA THR A 69 -17.15 9.50 0.99
C THR A 69 -18.37 8.73 0.48
N GLN A 70 -18.24 7.43 0.24
CA GLN A 70 -19.32 6.57 -0.24
C GLN A 70 -20.12 5.89 0.88
N ALA A 71 -19.69 6.01 2.14
CA ALA A 71 -20.24 5.23 3.24
C ALA A 71 -20.16 5.97 4.59
N ASP A 72 -20.92 7.05 4.70
CA ASP A 72 -20.93 7.97 5.86
C ASP A 72 -21.30 7.32 7.19
N THR A 73 -22.01 6.19 7.17
CA THR A 73 -22.42 5.47 8.38
C THR A 73 -21.35 4.52 8.91
N LEU A 74 -20.36 4.15 8.11
CA LEU A 74 -19.33 3.20 8.50
C LEU A 74 -18.17 3.90 9.20
N ILE A 75 -17.72 3.30 10.31
CA ILE A 75 -16.52 3.73 11.03
C ILE A 75 -15.32 2.98 10.46
N LEU A 76 -14.21 3.66 10.21
CA LEU A 76 -12.98 3.01 9.77
C LEU A 76 -12.48 2.01 10.82
N LYS A 77 -11.96 0.88 10.35
CA LYS A 77 -11.25 -0.09 11.15
C LYS A 77 -9.79 0.32 11.20
N ASP A 78 -9.34 0.73 12.38
CA ASP A 78 -7.97 1.20 12.61
C ASP A 78 -6.93 0.23 12.08
N ARG A 79 -7.10 -1.08 12.31
CA ARG A 79 -6.15 -2.10 11.84
C ARG A 79 -5.98 -2.10 10.33
N GLN A 80 -7.07 -2.16 9.56
CA GLN A 80 -7.02 -2.20 8.10
C GLN A 80 -6.51 -0.87 7.54
N PHE A 81 -6.91 0.24 8.14
CA PHE A 81 -6.47 1.56 7.75
C PHE A 81 -4.97 1.79 8.03
N ASN A 82 -4.47 1.39 9.20
CA ASN A 82 -3.05 1.47 9.54
C ASN A 82 -2.22 0.57 8.62
N GLN A 83 -2.70 -0.63 8.28
CA GLN A 83 -2.03 -1.49 7.31
C GLN A 83 -1.91 -0.84 5.93
N LEU A 84 -2.90 -0.05 5.49
CA LEU A 84 -2.80 0.71 4.24
C LEU A 84 -1.61 1.67 4.27
N PHE A 85 -1.43 2.41 5.37
CA PHE A 85 -0.32 3.35 5.51
C PHE A 85 1.03 2.66 5.71
N GLU A 86 1.10 1.65 6.58
CA GLU A 86 2.36 0.99 6.92
C GLU A 86 2.88 0.10 5.79
N ARG A 87 1.99 -0.69 5.16
CA ARG A 87 2.39 -1.75 4.23
C ARG A 87 2.27 -1.35 2.77
N LEU A 88 1.25 -0.59 2.39
CA LEU A 88 1.07 -0.17 0.99
C LEU A 88 1.78 1.16 0.71
N ILE A 89 1.45 2.21 1.46
CA ILE A 89 2.01 3.57 1.24
C ILE A 89 3.48 3.61 1.69
N GLY A 90 3.77 3.17 2.91
CA GLY A 90 5.12 2.97 3.44
C GLY A 90 5.81 1.70 2.93
N GLY A 91 5.15 1.00 2.01
CA GLY A 91 5.64 -0.23 1.41
C GLY A 91 6.92 -0.05 0.61
N LYS A 92 7.58 -1.16 0.34
CA LYS A 92 8.87 -1.20 -0.34
C LYS A 92 8.85 -2.15 -1.53
N TYR A 93 9.75 -1.89 -2.49
CA TYR A 93 10.04 -2.77 -3.61
C TYR A 93 11.51 -3.15 -3.66
N ASP A 94 11.81 -4.28 -4.29
CA ASP A 94 13.11 -4.93 -4.18
C ASP A 94 13.89 -4.94 -5.50
N MET A 95 13.21 -5.04 -6.64
CA MET A 95 13.84 -5.02 -7.95
C MET A 95 12.92 -4.50 -9.06
N ILE A 96 13.54 -4.02 -10.14
CA ILE A 96 12.86 -3.80 -11.42
C ILE A 96 12.71 -5.15 -12.12
N VAL A 97 11.48 -5.55 -12.42
CA VAL A 97 11.18 -6.79 -13.15
C VAL A 97 10.99 -6.57 -14.65
N SER A 98 10.67 -5.34 -15.05
CA SER A 98 10.59 -4.97 -16.47
C SER A 98 10.62 -3.46 -16.67
N ASN A 99 11.14 -3.02 -17.81
CA ASN A 99 11.00 -1.67 -18.34
C ASN A 99 10.31 -1.66 -19.72
N ASN A 100 9.75 -2.81 -20.14
CA ASN A 100 9.11 -2.98 -21.43
C ASN A 100 7.58 -2.87 -21.28
N ILE A 101 7.00 -1.81 -21.84
CA ILE A 101 5.56 -1.50 -21.80
C ILE A 101 4.71 -2.66 -22.34
N GLN A 102 5.18 -3.37 -23.36
CA GLN A 102 4.46 -4.50 -23.96
C GLN A 102 4.26 -5.66 -22.97
N LYS A 103 5.06 -5.71 -21.88
CA LYS A 103 4.95 -6.72 -20.83
C LYS A 103 4.04 -6.29 -19.66
N TRP A 104 3.50 -5.07 -19.63
CA TRP A 104 2.64 -4.64 -18.51
C TRP A 104 1.44 -5.56 -18.28
N SER A 105 0.80 -6.06 -19.34
CA SER A 105 -0.33 -6.99 -19.24
C SER A 105 0.05 -8.32 -18.58
N LYS A 106 1.31 -8.78 -18.76
CA LYS A 106 1.84 -9.99 -18.12
C LYS A 106 1.88 -9.83 -16.60
N PHE A 107 2.24 -8.65 -16.12
CA PHE A 107 2.32 -8.33 -14.68
C PHE A 107 0.99 -7.80 -14.12
N GLY A 108 0.00 -7.53 -14.99
CA GLY A 108 -1.30 -6.99 -14.58
C GLY A 108 -1.23 -5.54 -14.11
N VAL A 109 -0.27 -4.75 -14.58
CA VAL A 109 -0.05 -3.34 -14.18
C VAL A 109 -0.55 -2.35 -15.24
N THR A 110 -1.52 -2.77 -16.06
CA THR A 110 -2.24 -1.89 -16.99
C THR A 110 -3.46 -1.30 -16.30
N ASP A 111 -3.93 -0.15 -16.77
CA ASP A 111 -5.08 0.58 -16.23
C ASP A 111 -6.36 -0.28 -16.16
N SER A 112 -6.51 -1.24 -17.08
CA SER A 112 -7.67 -2.15 -17.15
C SER A 112 -7.55 -3.42 -16.30
N LEU A 113 -6.35 -3.83 -15.91
CA LEU A 113 -6.12 -5.10 -15.22
C LEU A 113 -5.71 -4.91 -13.76
N GLY A 114 -4.98 -3.84 -13.49
CA GLY A 114 -4.46 -3.53 -12.18
C GLY A 114 -5.47 -2.81 -11.31
N ARG A 115 -5.08 -2.62 -10.05
CA ARG A 115 -5.74 -1.72 -9.13
C ARG A 115 -4.85 -0.51 -8.93
N SER A 116 -5.43 0.68 -8.94
CA SER A 116 -4.66 1.91 -8.77
C SER A 116 -4.96 2.63 -7.47
N ILE A 117 -3.96 3.33 -6.97
CA ILE A 117 -4.08 4.24 -5.82
C ILE A 117 -3.52 5.59 -6.21
N ARG A 118 -4.27 6.65 -5.89
CA ARG A 118 -3.88 8.04 -6.04
C ARG A 118 -3.89 8.71 -4.67
N LEU A 119 -2.82 9.43 -4.38
CA LEU A 119 -2.61 10.14 -3.12
C LEU A 119 -2.62 11.63 -3.40
N PHE A 120 -3.36 12.40 -2.61
CA PHE A 120 -3.48 13.84 -2.79
C PHE A 120 -3.22 14.59 -1.48
N ASP A 121 -2.69 15.81 -1.59
CA ASP A 121 -2.59 16.73 -0.47
C ASP A 121 -3.89 17.48 -0.19
N LYS A 122 -3.89 18.31 0.86
CA LYS A 122 -5.05 19.14 1.27
C LYS A 122 -5.57 20.09 0.19
N ASN A 123 -4.74 20.43 -0.80
CA ASN A 123 -5.08 21.32 -1.90
C ASN A 123 -5.49 20.53 -3.16
N ASN A 124 -5.77 19.23 -3.04
CA ASN A 124 -6.05 18.31 -4.14
C ASN A 124 -4.91 18.17 -5.17
N ARG A 125 -3.66 18.48 -4.80
CA ARG A 125 -2.51 18.21 -5.67
C ARG A 125 -2.09 16.75 -5.55
N LEU A 126 -1.87 16.10 -6.69
CA LEU A 126 -1.43 14.71 -6.76
C LEU A 126 -0.02 14.56 -6.18
N LEU A 127 0.12 13.71 -5.16
CA LEU A 127 1.38 13.33 -4.52
C LEU A 127 1.97 12.06 -5.15
N GLY A 128 1.12 11.13 -5.58
CA GLY A 128 1.56 9.88 -6.19
C GLY A 128 0.42 9.11 -6.83
N HIS A 129 0.73 8.38 -7.92
CA HIS A 129 -0.22 7.52 -8.61
C HIS A 129 0.47 6.21 -9.00
N TYR A 130 -0.05 5.11 -8.47
CA TYR A 130 0.54 3.78 -8.62
C TYR A 130 -0.51 2.80 -9.12
N ILE A 131 -0.07 1.86 -9.96
CA ILE A 131 -0.87 0.73 -10.41
C ILE A 131 -0.21 -0.55 -9.93
N PHE A 132 -0.98 -1.37 -9.22
CA PHE A 132 -0.56 -2.66 -8.73
C PHE A 132 -1.19 -3.78 -9.56
N GLY A 133 -0.43 -4.85 -9.75
CA GLY A 133 -0.85 -6.08 -10.40
C GLY A 133 -0.52 -7.28 -9.54
N ASN A 134 -1.37 -8.30 -9.62
CA ASN A 134 -1.22 -9.56 -8.88
C ASN A 134 -1.27 -10.77 -9.84
N LYS A 135 -0.80 -10.59 -11.08
CA LYS A 135 -0.73 -11.69 -12.06
C LYS A 135 0.59 -12.44 -11.94
N GLY A 136 0.55 -13.75 -11.81
CA GLY A 136 1.75 -14.59 -11.76
C GLY A 136 1.57 -15.76 -10.80
N GLN A 137 2.64 -16.51 -10.57
CA GLN A 137 2.71 -17.61 -9.60
C GLN A 137 3.34 -17.19 -8.27
N ASP A 138 3.83 -15.95 -8.18
CA ASP A 138 4.42 -15.39 -6.97
C ASP A 138 3.31 -14.78 -6.11
N TYR A 139 2.81 -15.55 -5.14
CA TYR A 139 1.76 -15.10 -4.23
C TYR A 139 2.29 -14.26 -3.06
N SER A 140 3.60 -14.27 -2.82
CA SER A 140 4.24 -13.56 -1.72
C SER A 140 4.53 -12.10 -2.04
N HIS A 141 4.57 -11.76 -3.33
CA HIS A 141 4.87 -10.42 -3.81
C HIS A 141 3.80 -9.96 -4.81
N ASN A 142 3.82 -8.67 -5.13
CA ASN A 142 3.02 -8.10 -6.20
C ASN A 142 3.91 -7.31 -7.14
N TYR A 143 3.31 -6.82 -8.23
CA TYR A 143 3.95 -5.90 -9.15
C TYR A 143 3.37 -4.51 -8.97
N VAL A 144 4.22 -3.49 -9.01
CA VAL A 144 3.81 -2.09 -8.91
C VAL A 144 4.50 -1.25 -9.98
N ARG A 145 3.79 -0.27 -10.52
CA ARG A 145 4.27 0.69 -11.50
C ARG A 145 3.80 2.08 -11.11
N VAL A 146 4.66 3.08 -11.26
CA VAL A 146 4.26 4.49 -11.20
C VAL A 146 3.56 4.86 -12.50
N TYR A 147 2.40 5.52 -12.43
CA TYR A 147 1.48 5.69 -13.57
C TYR A 147 2.13 6.25 -14.85
N ASP A 148 3.09 7.16 -14.72
CA ASP A 148 3.79 7.82 -15.82
C ASP A 148 5.15 7.19 -16.17
N LYS A 149 5.54 6.11 -15.49
CA LYS A 149 6.83 5.43 -15.69
C LYS A 149 6.70 4.05 -16.33
N LYS A 150 7.77 3.63 -17.00
CA LYS A 150 7.82 2.36 -17.77
C LYS A 150 8.15 1.17 -16.88
N GLU A 151 8.91 1.44 -15.83
CA GLU A 151 9.45 0.49 -14.89
C GLU A 151 8.35 -0.18 -14.07
N VAL A 152 8.40 -1.50 -14.04
CA VAL A 152 7.60 -2.36 -13.18
C VAL A 152 8.53 -2.91 -12.13
N TYR A 153 8.13 -2.74 -10.88
CA TYR A 153 8.86 -3.20 -9.71
C TYR A 153 8.12 -4.36 -9.06
N ARG A 154 8.86 -5.21 -8.35
CA ARG A 154 8.28 -6.23 -7.46
C ARG A 154 8.28 -5.71 -6.03
N THR A 155 7.14 -5.78 -5.35
CA THR A 155 7.02 -5.39 -3.94
C THR A 155 7.73 -6.39 -3.03
N LEU A 156 8.16 -5.98 -1.84
CA LEU A 156 8.77 -6.89 -0.85
C LEU A 156 7.77 -7.84 -0.19
N GLU A 157 6.48 -7.53 -0.25
CA GLU A 157 5.42 -8.35 0.32
C GLU A 157 4.12 -8.19 -0.47
N ASN A 158 3.16 -9.07 -0.20
CA ASN A 158 1.84 -8.99 -0.79
C ASN A 158 0.98 -7.96 -0.07
N VAL A 159 0.64 -6.89 -0.81
CA VAL A 159 -0.15 -5.73 -0.37
C VAL A 159 -1.38 -5.50 -1.26
N TYR A 160 -1.57 -6.31 -2.30
CA TYR A 160 -2.63 -6.12 -3.30
C TYR A 160 -4.05 -6.13 -2.70
N TYR A 161 -4.23 -6.88 -1.60
CA TYR A 161 -5.50 -6.96 -0.88
C TYR A 161 -5.87 -5.64 -0.18
N LEU A 162 -4.89 -4.75 0.09
CA LEU A 162 -5.13 -3.43 0.69
C LEU A 162 -5.73 -2.43 -0.31
N LEU A 163 -5.68 -2.73 -1.60
CA LEU A 163 -6.36 -1.95 -2.66
C LEU A 163 -7.82 -2.38 -2.82
N ASN A 164 -8.47 -2.81 -1.74
CA ASN A 164 -9.86 -3.23 -1.79
C ASN A 164 -10.78 -2.00 -1.80
N THR A 165 -11.67 -1.96 -2.76
CA THR A 165 -12.61 -0.87 -3.02
C THR A 165 -13.97 -1.06 -2.36
N ASN A 166 -14.20 -2.19 -1.68
CA ASN A 166 -15.43 -2.41 -0.92
C ASN A 166 -15.40 -1.61 0.40
N PRO A 167 -16.36 -0.71 0.66
CA PRO A 167 -16.41 0.08 1.89
C PRO A 167 -16.37 -0.77 3.17
N THR A 168 -16.95 -1.98 3.16
CA THR A 168 -16.97 -2.88 4.34
C THR A 168 -15.61 -3.53 4.64
N PHE A 169 -14.64 -3.48 3.71
CA PHE A 169 -13.28 -3.92 3.98
C PHE A 169 -12.62 -3.00 5.02
N PHE A 170 -12.67 -1.69 4.76
CA PHE A 170 -12.14 -0.66 5.64
C PHE A 170 -13.11 -0.24 6.74
N GLY A 171 -14.42 -0.37 6.54
CA GLY A 171 -15.47 0.07 7.44
C GLY A 171 -16.06 -1.03 8.30
N LYS A 172 -16.49 -0.68 9.52
CA LYS A 172 -17.35 -1.47 10.39
C LYS A 172 -18.61 -0.67 10.75
N ASN A 173 -19.70 -1.38 11.00
CA ASN A 173 -20.89 -0.75 11.54
C ASN A 173 -20.58 -0.12 12.91
N PRO A 174 -21.20 1.02 13.24
CA PRO A 174 -21.07 1.61 14.56
C PRO A 174 -21.60 0.60 15.61
N PRO A 175 -21.01 0.59 16.82
CA PRO A 175 -21.51 -0.25 17.89
C PRO A 175 -22.98 0.08 18.15
N LYS A 176 -23.81 -0.96 18.32
CA LYS A 176 -25.22 -0.77 18.69
C LYS A 176 -25.24 -0.07 20.04
N LYS A 177 -25.98 1.04 20.16
CA LYS A 177 -26.24 1.66 21.47
C LYS A 177 -26.84 0.58 22.37
N GLU A 178 -26.21 0.30 23.51
CA GLU A 178 -26.84 -0.52 24.54
C GLU A 178 -28.15 0.16 24.96
N PRO A 179 -29.24 -0.60 25.15
CA PRO A 179 -30.48 -0.01 25.62
C PRO A 179 -30.21 0.70 26.95
N GLU A 180 -30.54 2.00 27.01
CA GLU A 180 -30.51 2.77 28.25
C GLU A 180 -31.21 1.95 29.34
N LYS A 181 -30.48 1.61 30.40
CA LYS A 181 -31.10 1.10 31.62
C LYS A 181 -32.04 2.19 32.10
N VAL A 182 -33.33 2.01 31.90
CA VAL A 182 -34.37 2.85 32.50
C VAL A 182 -34.21 2.72 34.01
N GLU A 183 -33.54 3.70 34.62
CA GLU A 183 -33.47 3.84 36.06
C GLU A 183 -34.90 4.07 36.54
N LYS A 184 -35.48 3.04 37.16
CA LYS A 184 -36.81 3.07 37.74
C LYS A 184 -36.77 4.12 38.86
N LYS A 185 -37.25 5.33 38.57
CA LYS A 185 -37.47 6.36 39.61
C LYS A 185 -38.42 5.74 40.64
N GLU A 186 -37.93 5.50 41.84
CA GLU A 186 -38.76 5.17 42.99
C GLU A 186 -39.70 6.36 43.23
N GLU A 187 -41.00 6.12 43.07
CA GLU A 187 -42.03 7.06 43.51
C GLU A 187 -41.99 7.11 45.04
N ILE A 188 -41.40 8.19 45.57
CA ILE A 188 -41.48 8.52 46.99
C ILE A 188 -42.92 8.91 47.27
N ASN A 189 -43.68 7.98 47.84
CA ASN A 189 -45.05 8.22 48.26
C ASN A 189 -45.04 9.06 49.55
N ILE A 190 -45.22 10.37 49.42
CA ILE A 190 -45.36 11.29 50.54
C ILE A 190 -46.83 11.28 50.94
N ASP A 191 -47.21 10.41 51.88
CA ASP A 191 -48.54 10.48 52.48
C ASP A 191 -48.59 11.64 53.47
N THR A 192 -49.03 12.80 52.97
CA THR A 192 -49.50 13.91 53.80
C THR A 192 -50.98 13.72 54.06
N THR A 193 -51.37 13.29 55.25
CA THR A 193 -52.67 13.69 55.81
C THR A 193 -52.58 13.97 57.31
N SER A 194 -52.67 15.25 57.64
CA SER A 194 -52.98 15.80 58.95
C SER A 194 -54.50 15.88 59.14
N SER A 195 -54.94 15.84 60.41
CA SER A 195 -56.30 16.09 60.92
C SER A 195 -57.29 14.92 60.75
N ARG A 196 -58.08 14.50 61.75
CA ARG A 196 -58.72 15.22 62.87
C ARG A 196 -58.99 14.27 64.03
#